data_AF-A0A4C2ABH3-F1
#
_entry.id   AF-A0A4C2ABH3-F1
#
_cell.length_a   1.000
_cell.length_b   1.000
_cell.length_c   1.000
_cell.angle_alpha   90.00
_cell.angle_beta   90.00
_cell.angle_gamma   90.00
#
_symmetry.space_group_name_H-M   'P 1'
#
loop_
_entity.id
_entity.type
_entity.pdbx_description
1 polymer ?
#
loop_
_entity_poly.entity_id
_entity_poly.type
_entity_poly.pdbx_seq_one_letter_code
_entity_poly.pdbx_strand_id
1 'polypeptide(L)'
;MEECSIFTRKRKLADSTNDLTTKDLSDALSIKYTKDSERVRSQITKSVADASPLRLKRIKESIPTPTTTQIKKYGSEEALALFLDLELSKEKYEKLRTSLMRHGADVLPGYKHITQAKINSRPLRTEFTEVSAKANLQDLMDHTAKRLLESLPEMRWKFFQRN
;
A
#
# COMPACT_ATOMS: atom_id res chain seq x y z
N MET A 1 -38.87 0.00 -11.60
CA MET A 1 -38.24 1.35 -11.62
C MET A 1 -36.97 1.23 -12.44
N GLU A 2 -36.84 1.98 -13.52
CA GLU A 2 -35.68 1.92 -14.42
C GLU A 2 -34.39 2.33 -13.72
N GLU A 3 -33.40 1.44 -13.72
CA GLU A 3 -32.05 1.75 -13.26
C GLU A 3 -31.34 2.65 -14.27
N CYS A 4 -31.48 3.97 -14.08
CA CYS A 4 -30.71 4.95 -14.85
C CYS A 4 -29.23 4.96 -14.40
N SER A 5 -28.32 5.22 -15.35
CA SER A 5 -26.87 5.37 -15.10
C SER A 5 -26.58 6.35 -13.96
N ILE A 6 -25.51 6.09 -13.19
CA ILE A 6 -25.09 6.93 -12.04
C ILE A 6 -24.94 8.40 -12.44
N PHE A 7 -24.43 8.68 -13.64
CA PHE A 7 -24.25 10.04 -14.14
C PHE A 7 -25.60 10.76 -14.32
N THR A 8 -26.57 10.10 -14.97
CA THR A 8 -27.92 10.63 -15.18
C THR A 8 -28.66 10.84 -13.86
N ARG A 9 -28.46 9.95 -12.89
CA ARG A 9 -29.03 10.08 -11.54
C ARG A 9 -28.47 11.29 -10.79
N LYS A 10 -27.15 11.48 -10.83
CA LYS A 10 -26.48 12.64 -10.21
C LYS A 10 -26.94 13.95 -10.84
N ARG A 11 -27.11 14.01 -12.16
CA ARG A 11 -27.62 15.19 -12.87
C ARG A 11 -29.06 15.54 -12.45
N LYS A 12 -29.98 14.57 -12.46
CA LYS A 12 -31.37 14.78 -11.99
C LYS A 12 -31.43 15.28 -10.54
N LEU A 13 -30.57 14.74 -9.67
CA LEU A 13 -30.46 15.19 -8.27
C LEU A 13 -29.88 16.61 -8.16
N ALA A 14 -28.87 16.96 -8.97
CA ALA A 14 -28.32 18.32 -9.00
C ALA A 14 -29.39 19.34 -9.41
N ASP A 15 -30.13 19.06 -10.48
CA ASP A 15 -31.22 19.91 -10.95
C ASP A 15 -32.30 20.12 -9.85
N SER A 16 -32.56 19.08 -9.04
CA SER A 16 -33.54 19.13 -7.94
C SER A 16 -33.02 19.76 -6.65
N THR A 17 -31.71 19.97 -6.51
CA THR A 17 -31.07 20.46 -5.28
C THR A 17 -30.42 21.84 -5.43
N ASN A 18 -30.39 22.40 -6.64
CA ASN A 18 -29.83 23.72 -6.92
C ASN A 18 -30.43 24.85 -6.06
N ASP A 19 -31.72 24.76 -5.74
CA ASP A 19 -32.43 25.81 -4.98
C ASP A 19 -32.40 25.57 -3.45
N LEU A 20 -31.87 24.43 -2.99
CA LEU A 20 -31.86 24.05 -1.57
C LEU A 20 -30.52 24.37 -0.90
N THR A 21 -30.58 24.87 0.33
CA THR A 21 -29.37 25.08 1.12
C THR A 21 -28.88 23.76 1.72
N THR A 22 -27.59 23.72 2.10
CA THR A 22 -26.99 22.54 2.74
C THR A 22 -27.66 22.16 4.06
N LYS A 23 -28.23 23.15 4.78
CA LYS A 23 -29.03 22.93 5.98
C LYS A 23 -30.35 22.24 5.66
N ASP A 24 -31.08 22.76 4.67
CA ASP A 24 -32.34 22.17 4.22
C ASP A 24 -32.16 20.70 3.79
N LEU A 25 -31.04 20.40 3.14
CA LEU A 25 -30.66 19.04 2.76
C LEU A 25 -30.38 18.14 3.99
N SER A 26 -29.71 18.66 5.00
CA SER A 26 -29.43 17.92 6.24
C SER A 26 -30.70 17.62 7.06
N ASP A 27 -31.63 18.57 7.08
CA ASP A 27 -32.92 18.43 7.75
C ASP A 27 -33.83 17.47 6.99
N ALA A 28 -33.92 17.61 5.66
CA ALA A 28 -34.66 16.67 4.80
C ALA A 28 -34.15 15.24 4.96
N LEU A 29 -32.82 15.05 5.03
CA LEU A 29 -32.21 13.75 5.27
C LEU A 29 -32.57 13.20 6.66
N SER A 30 -32.55 14.04 7.69
CA SER A 30 -32.95 13.64 9.04
C SER A 30 -34.42 13.23 9.10
N ILE A 31 -35.31 13.97 8.44
CA ILE A 31 -36.74 13.64 8.32
C ILE A 31 -36.93 12.28 7.65
N LYS A 32 -36.20 11.99 6.57
CA LYS A 32 -36.24 10.67 5.92
C LYS A 32 -35.84 9.54 6.86
N TYR A 33 -34.73 9.68 7.58
CA TYR A 33 -34.30 8.67 8.55
C TYR A 33 -35.30 8.48 9.69
N THR A 34 -35.99 9.54 10.14
CA THR A 34 -37.06 9.37 11.13
C THR A 34 -38.27 8.63 10.58
N LYS A 35 -38.62 8.86 9.31
CA LYS A 35 -39.70 8.14 8.62
C LYS A 35 -39.37 6.67 8.43
N ASP A 36 -38.11 6.36 8.15
CA ASP A 36 -37.60 5.00 7.95
C ASP A 36 -37.27 4.29 9.29
N SER A 37 -37.63 4.88 10.44
CA SER A 37 -37.37 4.37 11.79
C SER A 37 -35.89 4.23 12.19
N GLU A 38 -34.98 4.87 11.45
CA GLU A 38 -33.53 4.84 11.69
C GLU A 38 -33.09 5.98 12.63
N ARG A 39 -33.53 5.91 13.89
CA ARG A 39 -33.31 6.97 14.90
C ARG A 39 -31.84 7.35 15.09
N VAL A 40 -30.94 6.37 15.08
CA VAL A 40 -29.49 6.58 15.25
C VAL A 40 -28.92 7.41 14.09
N ARG A 41 -29.32 7.12 12.85
CA ARG A 41 -28.87 7.87 11.66
C ARG A 41 -29.38 9.31 11.67
N SER A 42 -30.65 9.52 12.04
CA SER A 42 -31.22 10.87 12.22
C SER A 42 -30.47 11.71 13.26
N GLN A 43 -30.10 11.11 14.40
CA GLN A 43 -29.32 11.78 15.44
C GLN A 43 -27.91 12.12 14.98
N ILE A 44 -27.26 11.19 14.25
CA ILE A 44 -25.92 11.40 13.70
C ILE A 44 -25.94 12.55 12.69
N THR A 45 -26.88 12.58 11.74
CA THR A 45 -26.92 13.64 10.71
C THR A 45 -27.08 15.03 11.30
N LYS A 46 -27.98 15.19 12.29
CA LYS A 46 -28.12 16.46 13.03
C LYS A 46 -26.83 16.83 13.77
N SER A 47 -26.25 15.86 14.49
CA SER A 47 -25.03 16.10 15.26
C SER A 47 -23.82 16.45 14.40
N VAL A 48 -23.76 15.98 13.16
CA VAL A 48 -22.71 16.23 12.17
C VAL A 48 -22.94 17.56 11.46
N ALA A 49 -24.19 17.91 11.12
CA ALA A 49 -24.53 19.18 10.50
C ALA A 49 -24.18 20.39 11.38
N ASP A 50 -24.37 20.28 12.70
CA ASP A 50 -24.10 21.34 13.67
C ASP A 50 -22.69 21.28 14.31
N ALA A 51 -21.87 20.30 13.94
CA ALA A 51 -20.55 20.10 14.56
C ALA A 51 -19.48 21.07 14.03
N SER A 52 -18.59 21.50 14.94
CA SER A 52 -17.41 22.27 14.55
C SER A 52 -16.41 21.42 13.75
N PRO A 53 -15.56 22.03 12.90
CA PRO A 53 -14.56 21.29 12.11
C PRO A 53 -13.61 20.43 12.95
N LEU A 54 -13.28 20.86 14.17
CA LEU A 54 -12.44 20.10 15.11
C LEU A 54 -13.16 18.86 15.65
N ARG A 55 -14.46 19.00 15.95
CA ARG A 55 -15.30 17.87 16.39
C ARG A 55 -15.49 16.85 15.27
N LEU A 56 -15.66 17.31 14.03
CA LEU A 56 -15.75 16.44 12.85
C LEU A 56 -14.45 15.64 12.62
N LYS A 57 -13.29 16.26 12.82
CA LYS A 57 -12.00 15.54 12.76
C LYS A 57 -11.92 14.41 13.78
N ARG A 58 -12.27 14.70 15.05
CA ARG A 58 -12.30 13.68 16.12
C ARG A 58 -13.28 12.55 15.81
N ILE A 59 -14.47 12.88 15.31
CA ILE A 59 -15.46 11.87 14.90
C ILE A 59 -14.87 10.98 13.80
N LYS A 60 -14.26 11.56 12.77
CA LYS A 60 -13.61 10.82 11.68
C LYS A 60 -12.50 9.89 12.19
N GLU A 61 -11.67 10.37 13.11
CA GLU A 61 -10.56 9.60 13.71
C GLU A 61 -11.05 8.49 14.65
N SER A 62 -12.19 8.68 15.31
CA SER A 62 -12.79 7.72 16.25
C SER A 62 -13.53 6.57 15.58
N ILE A 63 -13.96 6.73 14.32
CA ILE A 63 -14.61 5.65 13.57
C ILE A 63 -13.53 4.62 13.26
N PRO A 64 -13.62 3.38 13.80
CA PRO A 64 -12.70 2.32 13.46
C PRO A 64 -12.88 2.03 11.98
N THR A 65 -11.98 2.60 11.18
CA THR A 65 -11.86 2.21 9.78
C THR A 65 -11.44 0.75 9.83
N PRO A 66 -12.11 -0.17 9.11
CA PRO A 66 -11.57 -1.51 8.96
C PRO A 66 -10.17 -1.31 8.43
N THR A 67 -9.18 -1.55 9.29
CA THR A 67 -7.79 -1.57 8.89
C THR A 67 -7.74 -2.78 8.00
N THR A 68 -7.95 -2.60 6.69
CA THR A 68 -7.55 -3.59 5.71
C THR A 68 -6.12 -3.88 6.11
N THR A 69 -5.89 -5.05 6.70
CA THR A 69 -4.58 -5.54 7.11
C THR A 69 -3.72 -5.37 5.88
N GLN A 70 -2.95 -4.29 5.83
CA GLN A 70 -2.20 -3.95 4.64
C GLN A 70 -1.17 -5.04 4.51
N ILE A 71 -1.40 -5.95 3.56
CA ILE A 71 -0.54 -7.12 3.38
C ILE A 71 0.85 -6.55 3.09
N LYS A 72 1.81 -6.83 3.97
CA LYS A 72 3.17 -6.33 3.83
C LYS A 72 3.70 -6.81 2.48
N LYS A 73 4.05 -5.86 1.62
CA LYS A 73 4.68 -6.16 0.33
C LYS A 73 6.13 -6.56 0.56
N TYR A 74 6.62 -7.48 -0.26
CA TYR A 74 8.02 -7.87 -0.26
C TYR A 74 8.88 -6.73 -0.79
N GLY A 75 9.97 -6.42 -0.08
CA GLY A 75 11.04 -5.61 -0.61
C GLY A 75 11.80 -6.32 -1.75
N SER A 76 12.60 -5.59 -2.52
CA SER A 76 13.40 -6.17 -3.61
C SER A 76 14.37 -7.25 -3.13
N GLU A 77 15.02 -7.04 -1.99
CA GLU A 77 15.95 -7.99 -1.38
C GLU A 77 15.23 -9.19 -0.76
N GLU A 78 14.10 -8.96 -0.06
CA GLU A 78 13.26 -10.04 0.48
C GLU A 78 12.71 -10.93 -0.65
N ALA A 79 12.28 -10.34 -1.77
CA ALA A 79 11.82 -11.07 -2.94
C ALA A 79 12.95 -11.81 -3.66
N LEU A 80 14.16 -11.25 -3.68
CA LEU A 80 15.34 -11.94 -4.22
C LEU A 80 15.71 -13.16 -3.36
N ALA A 81 15.69 -13.02 -2.03
CA ALA A 81 15.92 -14.14 -1.11
C ALA A 81 14.91 -15.26 -1.37
N LEU A 82 13.60 -14.94 -1.38
CA LEU A 82 12.54 -15.90 -1.70
C LEU A 82 12.73 -16.56 -3.08
N PHE A 83 13.16 -15.79 -4.08
CA PHE A 83 13.43 -16.30 -5.43
C PHE A 83 14.56 -17.34 -5.43
N LEU A 84 15.60 -17.13 -4.62
CA LEU A 84 16.74 -18.03 -4.49
C LEU A 84 16.39 -19.25 -3.63
N ASP A 85 15.76 -19.06 -2.48
CA ASP A 85 15.38 -20.11 -1.53
C ASP A 85 14.43 -21.15 -2.17
N LEU A 86 13.58 -20.70 -3.10
CA LEU A 86 12.64 -21.55 -3.82
C LEU A 86 13.15 -22.00 -5.19
N GLU A 87 14.41 -21.70 -5.53
CA GLU A 87 15.06 -22.06 -6.81
C GLU A 87 14.18 -21.73 -8.03
N LEU A 88 13.56 -20.55 -8.02
CA LEU A 88 12.60 -20.19 -9.04
C LEU A 88 13.30 -19.85 -10.35
N SER A 89 12.70 -20.26 -11.46
CA SER A 89 12.99 -19.65 -12.76
C SER A 89 12.22 -18.33 -12.90
N LYS A 90 12.66 -17.46 -13.81
CA LYS A 90 11.94 -16.21 -14.13
C LYS A 90 10.46 -16.48 -14.47
N GLU A 91 10.20 -17.52 -15.26
CA GLU A 91 8.84 -17.89 -15.65
C GLU A 91 7.99 -18.34 -14.46
N LYS A 92 8.56 -19.20 -13.58
CA LYS A 92 7.86 -19.65 -12.37
C LYS A 92 7.55 -18.48 -11.43
N TYR A 93 8.49 -17.55 -11.27
CA TYR A 93 8.28 -16.35 -10.46
C TYR A 93 7.15 -15.46 -11.00
N GLU A 94 7.14 -15.19 -12.31
CA GLU A 94 6.08 -14.36 -12.92
C GLU A 94 4.71 -15.05 -12.86
N LYS A 95 4.66 -16.39 -13.01
CA LYS A 95 3.44 -17.17 -12.80
C LYS A 95 2.95 -17.08 -11.35
N LEU A 96 3.85 -17.23 -10.38
CA LEU A 96 3.53 -17.09 -8.95
C LEU A 96 2.97 -15.70 -8.64
N ARG A 97 3.66 -14.64 -9.10
CA ARG A 97 3.20 -13.26 -8.92
C ARG A 97 1.83 -13.03 -9.55
N THR A 98 1.62 -13.49 -10.79
CA THR A 98 0.34 -13.33 -11.49
C THR A 98 -0.79 -14.07 -10.78
N SER A 99 -0.52 -15.28 -10.26
CA SER A 99 -1.49 -16.04 -9.46
C SER A 99 -1.89 -15.27 -8.21
N LEU A 100 -0.93 -14.73 -7.44
CA LEU A 100 -1.22 -13.93 -6.25
C LEU A 100 -2.04 -12.67 -6.58
N MET A 101 -1.70 -11.97 -7.66
CA MET A 101 -2.45 -10.80 -8.12
C MET A 101 -3.90 -11.14 -8.50
N ARG A 102 -4.14 -12.30 -9.13
CA ARG A 102 -5.51 -12.77 -9.46
C ARG A 102 -6.37 -13.00 -8.22
N HIS A 103 -5.73 -13.38 -7.11
CA HIS A 103 -6.39 -13.54 -5.81
C HIS A 103 -6.42 -12.24 -4.97
N GLY A 104 -6.11 -11.09 -5.57
CA GLY A 104 -6.16 -9.78 -4.90
C GLY A 104 -4.94 -9.46 -4.04
N ALA A 105 -3.86 -10.26 -4.10
CA ALA A 105 -2.63 -10.05 -3.34
C ALA A 105 -1.49 -9.55 -4.25
N ASP A 106 -1.33 -8.23 -4.36
CA ASP A 106 -0.16 -7.61 -5.03
C ASP A 106 1.00 -7.42 -4.03
N VAL A 107 1.61 -8.55 -3.65
CA VAL A 107 2.65 -8.60 -2.61
C VAL A 107 4.07 -8.74 -3.15
N LEU A 108 4.26 -9.35 -4.32
CA LEU A 108 5.57 -9.58 -4.91
C LEU A 108 5.95 -8.49 -5.92
N PRO A 109 7.18 -7.94 -5.87
CA PRO A 109 7.63 -6.94 -6.83
C PRO A 109 7.82 -7.56 -8.22
N GLY A 110 7.76 -6.73 -9.27
CA GLY A 110 8.04 -7.21 -10.63
C GLY A 110 9.50 -7.66 -10.80
N TYR A 111 9.77 -8.59 -11.73
CA TYR A 111 11.09 -9.22 -11.90
C TYR A 111 12.25 -8.23 -12.18
N LYS A 112 11.96 -7.03 -12.70
CA LYS A 112 12.96 -5.96 -12.86
C LYS A 112 13.63 -5.58 -11.53
N HIS A 113 12.87 -5.55 -10.43
CA HIS A 113 13.40 -5.23 -9.10
C HIS A 113 14.31 -6.33 -8.57
N ILE A 114 13.94 -7.60 -8.81
CA ILE A 114 14.81 -8.76 -8.51
C ILE A 114 16.09 -8.68 -9.34
N THR A 115 15.99 -8.31 -10.61
CA THR A 115 17.16 -8.18 -11.49
C THR A 115 18.11 -7.10 -10.96
N GLN A 116 17.56 -5.95 -10.54
CA GLN A 116 18.36 -4.89 -9.94
C GLN A 116 19.01 -5.34 -8.62
N ALA A 117 18.27 -6.04 -7.76
CA ALA A 117 18.81 -6.61 -6.51
C ALA A 117 19.95 -7.62 -6.79
N LYS A 118 19.82 -8.46 -7.84
CA LYS A 118 20.90 -9.36 -8.30
C LYS A 118 22.16 -8.60 -8.71
N ILE A 119 22.00 -7.49 -9.44
CA ILE A 119 23.12 -6.65 -9.88
C ILE A 119 23.79 -5.99 -8.68
N ASN A 120 23.00 -5.40 -7.78
CA ASN A 120 23.50 -4.75 -6.58
C ASN A 120 24.22 -5.72 -5.64
N SER A 121 23.80 -6.99 -5.64
CA SER A 121 24.42 -8.09 -4.89
C SER A 121 25.75 -8.60 -5.47
N ARG A 122 26.22 -8.08 -6.62
CA ARG A 122 27.47 -8.50 -7.25
C ARG A 122 28.59 -7.48 -7.04
N PRO A 123 29.85 -7.94 -6.89
CA PRO A 123 31.01 -7.06 -6.92
C PRO A 123 31.13 -6.28 -8.22
N LEU A 124 31.77 -5.12 -8.15
CA LEU A 124 32.07 -4.31 -9.33
C LEU A 124 33.01 -5.07 -10.28
N ARG A 125 32.94 -4.77 -11.58
CA ARG A 125 33.85 -5.32 -12.62
C ARG A 125 33.91 -6.86 -12.67
N THR A 126 32.78 -7.51 -12.37
CA THR A 126 32.68 -8.97 -12.54
C THR A 126 32.40 -9.30 -14.01
N GLU A 127 33.27 -10.11 -14.60
CA GLU A 127 33.12 -10.63 -15.96
C GLU A 127 32.47 -12.02 -15.93
N PHE A 128 31.47 -12.23 -16.77
CA PHE A 128 30.76 -13.50 -16.88
C PHE A 128 30.92 -14.05 -18.30
N THR A 129 31.34 -15.31 -18.38
CA THR A 129 31.35 -16.14 -19.60
C THR A 129 30.47 -17.36 -19.36
N GLU A 130 30.12 -18.10 -20.41
CA GLU A 130 29.29 -19.31 -20.27
C GLU A 130 29.92 -20.38 -19.37
N VAL A 131 31.25 -20.39 -19.29
CA VAL A 131 32.05 -21.42 -18.61
C VAL A 131 32.74 -20.93 -17.34
N SER A 132 32.84 -19.61 -17.13
CA SER A 132 33.56 -19.05 -15.99
C SER A 132 33.06 -17.67 -15.60
N ALA A 133 33.22 -17.32 -14.32
CA ALA A 133 33.05 -15.97 -13.81
C ALA A 133 34.37 -15.51 -13.21
N LYS A 134 34.79 -14.28 -13.53
CA LYS A 134 36.01 -13.66 -13.01
C LYS A 134 35.65 -12.39 -12.26
N ALA A 135 36.16 -12.23 -11.06
CA ALA A 135 36.02 -11.02 -10.26
C ALA A 135 37.41 -10.58 -9.77
N ASN A 136 37.63 -9.28 -9.69
CA ASN A 136 38.81 -8.76 -9.02
C ASN A 136 38.69 -9.06 -7.51
N LEU A 137 39.76 -9.60 -6.91
CA LEU A 137 39.75 -9.99 -5.50
C LEU A 137 39.47 -8.79 -4.58
N GLN A 138 40.06 -7.63 -4.86
CA GLN A 138 39.84 -6.43 -4.04
C GLN A 138 38.38 -5.98 -4.11
N ASP A 139 37.81 -5.91 -5.32
CA ASP A 139 36.40 -5.54 -5.50
C ASP A 139 35.46 -6.51 -4.79
N LEU A 140 35.78 -7.81 -4.80
CA LEU A 140 35.02 -8.83 -4.07
C LEU A 140 35.10 -8.62 -2.55
N MET A 141 36.30 -8.35 -2.03
CA MET A 141 36.50 -8.09 -0.60
C MET A 141 35.78 -6.82 -0.15
N ASP A 142 35.91 -5.72 -0.90
CA ASP A 142 35.29 -4.43 -0.59
C ASP A 142 33.76 -4.54 -0.63
N HIS A 143 33.22 -5.22 -1.65
CA HIS A 143 31.78 -5.46 -1.76
C HIS A 143 31.25 -6.31 -0.60
N THR A 144 31.99 -7.36 -0.23
CA THR A 144 31.62 -8.22 0.90
C THR A 144 31.65 -7.46 2.23
N ALA A 145 32.72 -6.69 2.47
CA ALA A 145 32.86 -5.86 3.67
C ALA A 145 31.71 -4.85 3.78
N LYS A 146 31.38 -4.16 2.68
CA LYS A 146 30.25 -3.23 2.61
C LYS A 146 28.93 -3.92 2.97
N ARG A 147 28.62 -5.07 2.38
CA ARG A 147 27.38 -5.80 2.66
C ARG A 147 27.29 -6.30 4.10
N LEU A 148 28.40 -6.78 4.67
CA LEU A 148 28.44 -7.17 6.06
C LEU A 148 28.11 -5.97 6.96
N LEU A 149 28.71 -4.81 6.71
CA LEU A 149 28.39 -3.58 7.43
C LEU A 149 26.90 -3.21 7.27
N GLU A 150 26.35 -3.25 6.07
CA GLU A 150 24.93 -2.92 5.81
C GLU A 150 23.94 -3.89 6.47
N SER A 151 24.33 -5.16 6.67
CA SER A 151 23.49 -6.17 7.31
C SER A 151 23.46 -6.10 8.84
N LEU A 152 24.39 -5.35 9.45
CA LEU A 152 24.41 -5.19 10.90
C LEU A 152 23.33 -4.19 11.35
N PRO A 153 22.60 -4.48 12.44
CA PRO A 153 21.59 -3.56 12.96
C PRO A 153 22.24 -2.28 13.51
N GLU A 154 21.62 -1.13 13.21
CA GLU A 154 22.05 0.26 13.50
C GLU A 154 22.58 0.50 14.92
N MET A 155 22.21 -0.35 15.90
CA MET A 155 22.66 -0.23 17.29
C MET A 155 24.16 -0.50 17.52
N ARG A 156 24.88 -1.16 16.60
CA ARG A 156 26.29 -1.54 16.85
C ARG A 156 27.31 -0.40 16.68
N TRP A 157 27.00 0.67 15.94
CA TRP A 157 27.93 1.79 15.75
C TRP A 157 28.08 2.66 17.00
N LYS A 158 27.07 2.68 17.88
CA LYS A 158 27.13 3.41 19.16
C LYS A 158 28.18 2.85 20.12
N PHE A 159 28.59 1.58 19.95
CA PHE A 159 29.66 0.97 20.75
C PHE A 159 31.06 1.41 20.30
N PHE A 160 31.25 1.74 19.02
CA PHE A 160 32.56 2.13 18.49
C PHE A 160 32.89 3.62 18.66
N GLN A 161 31.92 4.48 18.96
CA GLN A 161 32.14 5.93 19.18
C GLN A 161 32.47 6.30 20.63
N ARG A 162 32.74 5.33 21.50
CA ARG A 162 32.83 5.54 22.96
C ARG A 162 34.20 5.18 23.56
N ASN A 163 35.25 5.20 22.75
CA ASN A 163 36.66 5.13 23.17
C ASN A 163 37.42 6.33 22.64
#